data_AF-A0A967CLB9-F1
#
_entry.id   AF-A0A967CLB9-F1
#
_cell.length_a   1.000
_cell.length_b   1.000
_cell.length_c   1.000
_cell.angle_alpha   90.00
_cell.angle_beta   90.00
_cell.angle_gamma   90.00
#
_symmetry.space_group_name_H-M   'P 1'
#
loop_
_entity.id
_entity.type
_entity.pdbx_description
1 polymer ?
#
loop_
_entity_poly.entity_id
_entity_poly.type
_entity_poly.pdbx_seq_one_letter_code
_entity_poly.pdbx_strand_id
1 'polypeptide(L)' 'MDRLSLLTVHAHPDDEASKGAPTLAKYSREGVHTTLVCCTGGEEGDLNNSALAEPGQPFHGLDAAAT' A
#
# COMPACT_ATOMS: atom_id res chain seq x y z
N MET A 1 7.00 -26.95 -16.14
CA MET A 1 6.39 -26.79 -14.82
C MET A 1 5.80 -25.40 -14.79
N ASP A 2 4.48 -25.27 -14.59
CA ASP A 2 3.87 -23.96 -14.48
C ASP A 2 4.37 -23.26 -13.21
N ARG A 3 4.73 -21.98 -13.34
CA ARG A 3 5.22 -21.16 -12.22
C ARG A 3 4.05 -20.82 -11.30
N LEU A 4 4.14 -21.17 -10.02
CA LEU A 4 3.16 -20.75 -9.02
C LEU A 4 3.11 -19.22 -8.94
N SER A 5 1.91 -18.67 -8.81
CA SER A 5 1.68 -17.22 -8.73
C SER A 5 0.69 -16.89 -7.60
N LEU A 6 0.92 -15.78 -6.91
CA LEU A 6 0.08 -15.25 -5.84
C LEU A 6 -0.31 -13.80 -6.18
N LEU A 7 -1.61 -13.51 -6.21
CA LEU A 7 -2.15 -12.16 -6.36
C LEU A 7 -2.86 -11.77 -5.07
N THR A 8 -2.47 -10.65 -4.47
CA THR A 8 -3.19 -10.03 -3.35
C THR A 8 -3.81 -8.72 -3.79
N VAL A 9 -5.06 -8.47 -3.38
CA VAL A 9 -5.82 -7.28 -3.75
C VAL A 9 -6.28 -6.59 -2.48
N HIS A 10 -5.97 -5.31 -2.37
CA HIS A 10 -6.16 -4.48 -1.19
C HIS A 10 -6.87 -3.19 -1.57
N ALA A 11 -7.69 -2.65 -0.67
CA ALA A 11 -8.48 -1.47 -0.97
C ALA A 11 -7.59 -0.23 -0.97
N HIS A 12 -6.88 -0.01 0.13
CA HIS A 12 -6.09 1.19 0.37
C HIS A 12 -4.60 0.87 0.56
N PRO A 13 -3.70 1.85 0.36
CA PRO A 13 -2.30 1.68 0.70
C PRO A 13 -2.16 1.49 2.21
N ASP A 14 -1.51 0.40 2.65
CA ASP A 14 -1.31 -0.08 4.05
C ASP A 14 -2.06 -1.37 4.41
N ASP A 15 -3.15 -1.69 3.70
CA ASP A 15 -3.97 -2.87 3.94
C ASP A 15 -3.15 -4.16 3.79
N GLU A 16 -2.15 -4.16 2.91
CA GLU A 16 -1.26 -5.29 2.70
C GLU A 16 -0.38 -5.59 3.91
N ALA A 17 0.03 -4.53 4.60
CA ALA A 17 0.95 -4.62 5.74
C ALA A 17 0.24 -5.29 6.93
N SER A 18 -1.04 -4.98 7.11
CA SER A 18 -1.86 -5.48 8.22
C SER A 18 -2.49 -6.85 7.96
N LYS A 19 -2.82 -7.18 6.70
CA LYS A 19 -3.62 -8.37 6.37
C LYS A 19 -2.85 -9.48 5.63
N GLY A 20 -1.71 -9.16 5.01
CA GLY A 20 -1.05 -10.07 4.06
C GLY A 20 0.47 -10.16 4.14
N ALA A 21 1.14 -9.29 4.90
CA ALA A 21 2.59 -9.15 4.85
C ALA A 21 3.39 -10.46 5.11
N PRO A 22 3.11 -11.27 6.15
CA PRO A 22 3.87 -12.50 6.38
C PRO A 22 3.68 -13.52 5.26
N THR A 23 2.48 -13.60 4.70
CA THR A 23 2.13 -14.52 3.60
C THR A 23 2.84 -14.12 2.31
N LEU A 24 2.78 -12.84 1.95
CA LEU A 24 3.44 -12.31 0.76
C LEU A 24 4.97 -12.48 0.85
N ALA A 25 5.55 -12.16 2.01
CA ALA A 25 6.97 -12.32 2.27
C ALA A 25 7.43 -13.79 2.20
N LYS A 26 6.65 -14.71 2.77
CA LYS A 26 6.94 -16.15 2.70
C LYS A 26 7.01 -16.63 1.24
N TYR A 27 5.94 -16.40 0.48
CA TYR A 27 5.85 -16.94 -0.88
C TYR A 27 6.82 -16.26 -1.86
N SER A 28 7.08 -14.97 -1.68
CA SER A 28 8.14 -14.28 -2.42
C SER A 28 9.52 -14.92 -2.17
N ARG A 29 9.86 -15.24 -0.91
CA ARG A 29 11.11 -15.93 -0.55
C ARG A 29 11.20 -17.35 -1.09
N GLU A 30 10.07 -18.03 -1.24
CA GLU A 30 9.98 -19.37 -1.84
C GLU A 30 10.04 -19.32 -3.39
N GLY A 31 10.15 -18.14 -4.00
CA GLY A 31 10.28 -17.97 -5.45
C GLY A 31 8.94 -17.97 -6.22
N VAL A 32 7.82 -17.86 -5.50
CA VAL A 32 6.49 -17.68 -6.11
C VAL A 32 6.41 -16.31 -6.74
N HIS A 33 5.82 -16.21 -7.94
CA HIS A 33 5.57 -14.91 -8.57
C HIS A 33 4.46 -14.18 -7.81
N THR A 34 4.83 -13.16 -7.04
CA THR A 34 3.89 -12.39 -6.22
C THR A 34 3.53 -11.07 -6.88
N THR A 35 2.24 -10.75 -6.91
CA THR A 35 1.71 -9.46 -7.35
C THR A 35 0.78 -8.90 -6.28
N LEU A 36 0.94 -7.62 -5.99
CA LEU A 36 0.05 -6.87 -5.11
C LEU A 36 -0.68 -5.83 -5.94
N VAL A 37 -1.98 -5.71 -5.72
CA VAL A 37 -2.83 -4.66 -6.29
C VAL A 37 -3.41 -3.85 -5.15
N CYS A 38 -3.17 -2.54 -5.20
CA CYS A 38 -3.87 -1.55 -4.39
C CYS A 38 -4.93 -0.89 -5.28
N CYS A 39 -6.17 -0.91 -4.85
CA CYS A 39 -7.30 -0.45 -5.66
C CYS A 39 -7.41 1.07 -5.73
N THR A 40 -6.94 1.79 -4.70
CA THR A 40 -7.01 3.26 -4.61
C THR A 40 -5.65 3.88 -4.30
N GLY A 41 -5.53 5.20 -4.45
CA GLY A 41 -4.38 5.98 -4.00
C GLY A 41 -4.43 6.35 -2.51
N GLY A 42 -5.57 6.15 -1.84
CA GLY A 42 -5.79 6.55 -0.45
C GLY A 42 -6.14 8.03 -0.30
N GLU A 43 -6.75 8.63 -1.31
CA GLU A 43 -6.99 10.07 -1.43
C GLU A 43 -7.89 10.64 -0.32
N GLU A 44 -8.80 9.83 0.23
CA GLU A 44 -9.71 10.18 1.34
C GLU A 44 -9.14 9.86 2.73
N GLY A 45 -7.84 9.54 2.81
CA GLY A 45 -7.17 9.21 4.07
C GLY A 45 -6.68 10.43 4.85
N ASP A 46 -6.61 10.30 6.18
CA ASP A 46 -6.06 11.33 7.06
C ASP A 46 -4.53 11.23 7.16
N LEU A 47 -3.86 12.39 7.27
CA LEU A 47 -2.43 12.45 7.54
C LEU A 47 -2.15 12.34 9.06
N ASN A 48 -1.79 11.15 9.52
CA ASN A 48 -1.43 10.95 10.94
C ASN A 48 -0.10 11.62 11.33
N ASN A 49 0.88 11.68 10.41
CA ASN A 49 2.16 12.34 10.65
C ASN A 49 2.16 13.76 10.07
N SER A 50 1.85 14.75 10.91
CA SER A 50 1.79 16.17 10.51
C SER A 50 3.09 16.70 9.90
N ALA A 51 4.25 16.14 10.27
CA ALA A 51 5.53 16.56 9.70
C ALA A 51 5.59 16.38 8.18
N LEU A 52 4.77 15.51 7.59
CA LEU A 52 4.75 15.29 6.14
C LEU A 52 3.92 16.34 5.36
N ALA A 53 3.26 17.27 6.05
CA ALA A 53 2.58 18.43 5.46
C ALA A 53 3.46 19.69 5.43
N GLU A 54 4.61 19.68 6.10
CA GLU A 54 5.53 20.83 6.17
C GLU A 54 6.13 21.18 4.79
N PRO A 55 6.54 22.44 4.55
CA PRO A 55 7.14 22.85 3.29
C PRO A 55 8.28 21.92 2.82
N GLY A 56 8.15 21.42 1.59
CA GLY A 56 9.11 20.49 0.98
C GLY A 56 8.83 19.00 1.24
N GLN A 57 7.72 18.67 1.90
CA GLN A 57 7.31 17.29 2.17
C GLN A 57 6.24 16.79 1.18
N PRO A 58 6.04 15.46 1.06
CA PRO A 58 5.22 14.86 0.01
C PRO A 58 3.74 15.29 0.01
N PHE A 59 3.20 15.66 1.17
CA PHE A 59 1.80 16.07 1.31
C PHE A 59 1.65 17.58 1.57
N HIS A 60 2.70 18.37 1.33
CA HIS A 60 2.64 19.82 1.48
C HIS A 60 1.63 20.45 0.50
N GLY A 61 0.68 21.22 1.04
CA GLY A 61 -0.32 21.92 0.25
C GLY A 61 -1.45 21.03 -0.28
N LEU A 62 -1.57 19.79 0.21
CA LEU A 62 -2.74 18.96 -0.03
C LEU A 62 -3.79 19.26 1.05
N ASP A 63 -4.94 19.78 0.64
CA ASP A 63 -6.06 20.04 1.55
C ASP A 63 -6.79 18.73 1.85
N ALA A 64 -6.90 18.38 3.15
CA ALA A 64 -7.75 17.29 3.64
C ALA A 64 -9.26 17.56 3.46
N ALA A 65 -9.63 18.74 2.93
CA ALA A 65 -11.00 19.22 2.83
C ALA A 65 -11.50 19.32 1.38
N ALA A 66 -10.78 18.77 0.40
CA ALA A 66 -11.24 18.70 -0.99
C ALA A 66 -12.25 17.54 -1.17
N THR A 67 -13.40 17.64 -0.51
CA THR A 67 -14.59 16.79 -0.72
C THR A 67 -15.78 17.65 -1.15
#